data_AF-A0ABD4QWR8-F1
#
_entry.id   AF-A0ABD4QWR8-F1
#
_cell.length_a   1.000
_cell.length_b   1.000
_cell.length_c   1.000
_cell.angle_alpha   90.00
_cell.angle_beta   90.00
_cell.angle_gamma   90.00
#
_symmetry.space_group_name_H-M   'P 1'
#
loop_
_entity.id
_entity.type
_entity.pdbx_description
1 polymer ?
#
loop_
_entity_poly.entity_id
_entity_poly.type
_entity_poly.pdbx_seq_one_letter_code
_entity_poly.pdbx_strand_id
1 'polypeptide(L)' 'MSIFNTRCPSCHAMNRVPIERVTESPNCGKCQAPLFDGAPIEGTEANFEALLNSRQPVVVDFWAPWCNPCFVDAVAA' A
#
# COMPACT_ATOMS: atom_id res chain seq x y z
N MET A 1 -0.97 16.31 14.13
CA MET A 1 -0.85 15.89 12.71
C MET A 1 0.17 14.78 12.62
N SER A 2 -0.28 13.59 12.21
CA SER A 2 0.59 12.44 12.01
C SER A 2 1.09 12.42 10.56
N ILE A 3 2.35 12.06 10.34
CA ILE A 3 2.98 12.06 9.02
C ILE A 3 3.30 10.61 8.61
N PHE A 4 2.92 10.26 7.39
CA PHE A 4 3.28 9.02 6.71
C PHE A 4 4.41 9.29 5.71
N ASN A 5 5.57 8.65 5.92
CA ASN A 5 6.69 8.75 4.99
C ASN A 5 6.65 7.55 4.03
N THR A 6 6.64 7.80 2.73
CA THR A 6 6.61 6.75 1.70
C THR A 6 7.58 7.04 0.56
N ARG A 7 8.03 6.01 -0.15
CA ARG A 7 8.79 6.16 -1.39
C ARG A 7 7.84 6.14 -2.58
N CYS A 8 8.06 7.03 -3.54
CA CYS A 8 7.33 7.00 -4.80
C CYS A 8 7.69 5.71 -5.58
N PRO A 9 6.71 4.93 -6.06
CA PRO A 9 6.98 3.73 -6.84
C PRO A 9 7.62 4.05 -8.21
N SER A 10 7.32 5.21 -8.81
CA SER A 10 7.85 5.57 -10.13
C SER A 10 9.27 6.16 -10.12
N CYS A 11 9.66 6.89 -9.08
CA CYS A 11 10.95 7.62 -9.05
C CYS A 11 11.76 7.45 -7.76
N HIS A 12 11.28 6.65 -6.81
CA HIS A 12 11.91 6.33 -5.53
C HIS A 12 12.17 7.51 -4.58
N ALA A 13 11.69 8.71 -4.91
CA ALA A 13 11.77 9.86 -4.02
C ALA A 13 10.99 9.63 -2.72
N MET A 14 11.54 10.07 -1.58
CA MET A 14 10.83 10.09 -0.31
C MET A 14 9.79 11.21 -0.32
N ASN A 15 8.56 10.88 0.08
CA ASN A 15 7.44 11.81 0.22
C ASN A 15 6.95 11.79 1.67
N ARG A 16 6.58 12.96 2.19
CA ARG A 16 5.96 13.14 3.51
C ARG A 16 4.50 13.50 3.29
N VAL A 17 3.61 12.59 3.63
CA VAL A 17 2.17 12.72 3.40
C VAL A 17 1.47 12.88 4.75
N PRO A 18 0.70 13.95 4.99
CA PRO A 18 -0.17 14.03 6.16
C PRO A 18 -1.17 12.86 6.14
N ILE A 19 -1.36 12.18 7.27
CA ILE A 19 -2.25 10.99 7.32
C ILE A 19 -3.65 11.32 6.81
N GLU A 20 -4.12 12.54 7.08
CA GLU A 20 -5.45 13.02 6.67
C GLU A 20 -5.61 13.11 5.15
N ARG A 21 -4.51 13.11 4.39
CA ARG A 21 -4.48 13.24 2.93
C ARG A 21 -4.12 11.95 2.20
N VAL A 22 -3.92 10.84 2.91
CA VAL A 22 -3.56 9.55 2.29
C VAL A 22 -4.69 9.05 1.38
N THR A 23 -5.94 9.32 1.74
CA THR A 23 -7.14 8.97 0.96
C THR A 23 -7.44 9.94 -0.18
N GLU A 24 -6.74 11.08 -0.28
CA GLU A 24 -6.95 12.11 -1.31
C GLU A 24 -6.16 11.85 -2.60
N SER A 25 -5.68 10.62 -2.83
CA SER A 25 -4.86 10.26 -4.01
C SER A 25 -3.66 11.20 -4.23
N PRO A 26 -2.74 11.32 -3.26
CA PRO A 26 -1.63 12.25 -3.35
C PRO A 26 -0.63 11.87 -4.45
N ASN A 27 -0.14 12.88 -5.17
CA ASN A 27 0.92 12.74 -6.16
C ASN A 27 2.31 12.96 -5.54
N CYS A 28 3.32 12.37 -6.17
CA CYS A 28 4.70 12.55 -5.75
C CYS A 28 5.14 14.01 -5.98
N GLY A 29 5.70 14.64 -4.94
CA GLY A 29 6.21 16.02 -5.05
C GLY A 29 7.36 16.21 -6.06
N LYS A 30 8.05 15.13 -6.46
CA LYS A 30 9.15 15.17 -7.43
C LYS A 30 8.73 14.91 -8.88
N CYS A 31 8.02 13.80 -9.14
CA CYS A 31 7.67 13.39 -10.50
C CYS A 31 6.18 13.53 -10.82
N GLN A 32 5.35 13.93 -9.86
CA GLN A 32 3.89 14.10 -10.00
C GLN A 32 3.10 12.82 -10.34
N ALA A 33 3.74 11.65 -10.39
CA ALA A 33 3.04 10.37 -10.50
C ALA A 33 2.25 10.04 -9.22
N PRO A 34 1.14 9.26 -9.32
CA PRO A 34 0.39 8.80 -8.15
C PRO A 34 1.30 8.09 -7.15
N LEU A 35 1.17 8.43 -5.85
CA LEU A 35 1.93 7.73 -4.80
C LEU A 35 1.32 6.40 -4.42
N PHE A 36 0.01 6.29 -4.54
CA PHE A 36 -0.77 5.11 -4.19
C PHE A 36 -1.72 4.82 -5.36
N ASP A 37 -1.75 3.58 -5.82
CA ASP A 37 -2.71 3.07 -6.80
C ASP A 37 -3.91 2.40 -6.10
N GLY A 38 -3.86 2.24 -4.77
CA GLY A 38 -4.89 1.61 -3.97
C GLY A 38 -4.92 0.08 -4.10
N ALA A 39 -4.02 -0.50 -4.89
CA ALA A 39 -3.98 -1.94 -5.11
C ALA A 39 -3.26 -2.64 -3.95
N PRO A 40 -3.78 -3.78 -3.47
CA PRO A 40 -3.06 -4.62 -2.52
C PRO A 40 -1.80 -5.22 -3.19
N ILE A 41 -0.79 -5.50 -2.36
CA ILE A 41 0.40 -6.23 -2.80
C ILE A 41 0.17 -7.71 -2.51
N GLU A 42 0.35 -8.57 -3.51
CA GLU A 42 0.31 -10.02 -3.29
C GLU A 42 1.49 -10.47 -2.43
N GLY A 43 1.18 -11.01 -1.25
CA GLY A 43 2.16 -11.61 -0.35
C GLY A 43 2.60 -12.98 -0.87
N THR A 44 3.90 -13.16 -1.06
CA THR A 44 4.54 -14.41 -1.46
C THR A 44 5.66 -14.75 -0.48
N GLU A 45 6.08 -16.01 -0.41
CA GLU A 45 7.22 -16.41 0.44
C GLU A 45 8.48 -15.56 0.16
N ALA A 46 8.67 -15.14 -1.09
CA ALA A 46 9.83 -14.35 -1.51
C ALA A 46 9.81 -12.89 -1.02
N ASN A 47 8.65 -12.30 -0.74
CA ASN A 47 8.52 -10.88 -0.39
C ASN A 47 7.98 -10.64 1.04
N PHE A 48 7.44 -11.66 1.70
CA PHE A 48 6.68 -11.49 2.94
C PHE A 48 7.53 -10.93 4.08
N GLU A 49 8.75 -11.43 4.28
CA GLU A 49 9.65 -10.87 5.32
C GLU A 49 10.01 -9.41 5.06
N ALA A 50 10.20 -9.02 3.79
CA ALA A 50 10.52 -7.64 3.45
C ALA A 50 9.33 -6.70 3.72
N LEU A 51 8.10 -7.17 3.49
CA LEU A 51 6.88 -6.43 3.80
C LEU A 51 6.72 -6.23 5.32
N LEU A 52 6.90 -7.30 6.11
CA LEU A 52 6.77 -7.23 7.57
C LEU A 52 7.86 -6.38 8.25
N ASN A 53 9.06 -6.32 7.68
CA ASN A 53 10.15 -5.46 8.16
C ASN A 53 10.06 -4.00 7.69
N SER A 54 8.99 -3.62 6.97
CA SER A 54 8.79 -2.24 6.53
C SER A 54 8.51 -1.30 7.71
N ARG A 55 8.75 0.01 7.50
CA ARG A 55 8.45 1.02 8.53
C ARG A 55 6.98 1.44 8.52
N GLN A 56 6.23 0.98 7.52
CA GLN A 56 4.83 1.31 7.32
C GLN A 56 3.98 0.24 8.02
N PRO A 57 2.84 0.60 8.64
CA PRO A 57 1.90 -0.40 9.12
C PRO A 57 1.43 -1.28 7.95
N VAL A 58 1.41 -2.60 8.18
CA VAL A 58 0.97 -3.59 7.18
C VAL A 58 -0.28 -4.29 7.72
N VAL A 59 -1.33 -4.33 6.91
CA VAL A 59 -2.50 -5.19 7.13
C VAL A 59 -2.36 -6.36 6.17
N VAL A 60 -2.50 -7.58 6.69
CA VAL A 60 -2.38 -8.81 5.89
C VAL A 60 -3.74 -9.50 5.86
N ASP A 61 -4.23 -9.75 4.65
CA ASP A 61 -5.42 -10.56 4.40
C ASP A 61 -4.99 -11.98 4.00
N PHE A 62 -5.24 -12.95 4.88
CA PHE A 62 -4.99 -14.36 4.61
C PHE A 62 -6.26 -14.99 4.06
N TRP A 63 -6.28 -15.26 2.76
CA TRP A 63 -7.46 -15.76 2.04
C TRP A 63 -7.17 -17.06 1.29
N ALA A 64 -8.23 -17.67 0.75
CA ALA A 64 -8.13 -18.84 -0.13
C ALA A 64 -9.26 -18.82 -1.18
N PRO A 65 -9.06 -19.38 -2.39
CA PRO A 65 -10.03 -19.30 -3.49
C PRO A 65 -11.31 -20.12 -3.26
N TRP A 66 -11.36 -20.92 -2.21
CA TRP A 66 -12.54 -21.69 -1.79
C TRP A 66 -13.21 -21.09 -0.54
N CYS A 67 -12.70 -19.98 -0.01
CA CYS A 67 -13.26 -19.29 1.13
C CYS A 67 -14.29 -18.25 0.68
N ASN A 68 -15.58 -18.64 0.63
CA ASN A 68 -16.67 -17.73 0.31
C ASN A 68 -16.68 -16.41 1.12
N PRO A 69 -16.49 -16.39 2.45
CA PRO A 69 -16.45 -15.14 3.20
C PRO A 69 -15.18 -14.31 2.96
N CYS A 70 -14.14 -14.87 2.33
CA CYS A 70 -12.93 -14.11 2.00
C CYS A 70 -13.11 -13.30 0.70
N PHE A 71 -14.01 -13.72 -0.20
CA PHE A 71 -14.27 -12.99 -1.45
C PHE A 71 -15.07 -11.69 -1.26
N VAL A 72 -15.73 -11.52 -0.12
CA VAL A 72 -16.69 -10.42 0.04
C VAL A 72 -16.01 -9.05 0.14
N ASP A 73 -14.69 -9.00 0.36
CA ASP A 73 -13.90 -7.75 0.40
C ASP A 73 -12.56 -7.79 -0.37
N ALA A 74 -12.19 -8.89 -1.02
CA ALA A 74 -10.83 -9.06 -1.56
C ALA A 74 -10.73 -8.85 -3.09
N VAL A 75 -11.09 -7.66 -3.60
CA VAL A 75 -10.98 -7.29 -5.04
C VAL A 75 -12.19 -7.72 -5.88
N ALA A 76 -13.23 -6.89 -5.88
CA ALA A 76 -14.11 -6.79 -7.02
C ALA A 76 -13.57 -5.70 -7.98
N ALA A 77 -12.82 -6.17 -8.98
CA ALA A 77 -12.31 -5.46 -10.17
C ALA A 77 -11.20 -4.41 -9.99
#